data_AF-A0A7M5TQP4-F1
#
_entry.id   AF-A0A7M5TQP4-F1
#
_cell.length_a   1.000
_cell.length_b   1.000
_cell.length_c   1.000
_cell.angle_alpha   90.00
_cell.angle_beta   90.00
_cell.angle_gamma   90.00
#
_symmetry.space_group_name_H-M   'P 1'
#
loop_
_entity.id
_entity.type
_entity.pdbx_description
1 polymer ?
#
loop_
_entity_poly.entity_id
_entity_poly.type
_entity_poly.pdbx_seq_one_letter_code
_entity_poly.pdbx_strand_id
1 'polypeptide(L)'
;MRKSLATPQQGNGRRSMLGFGSAAAKGQRRGGLPEQKKLIFSANRSRMQNSMVGSKRWSSQGSHAMKDQRPLSNRAFQKQLIDDILEFLSETGYPHSITPKILSAPTTKEFVRVFEHLYGCIDNNFTMANKKVEEEVPKILKLLSYPFTISKSAMFAIGSLHSWPTLLGSLHWMVDLIKTFNSMDIEQVLFQPSFHDEDPTRKHGKTFIEYYTLRYGKYMRNEDEEEDIKLMKNGLETAIIEDAGCSAEDHEMLREEVEALEQELAALEAESDPLEEAIKTKQILEEKIEQDEITIKELLQEHAVQQKQTSNYRRQLEEEDIDYEQLTERFDSIKHKSSEIKRELERLNNESDRLEQQNNEREIRYCRKYDEINSLINQYNDIVKELVQNSDVKQYIGNESLILVFDHNVQDISNTRYRLKSLLTKLAEQLSEDVRQLESEITNKEIEITKMKEAVGDKKEEIPRLSNNIDRLDRLLDDKTSKLKHNTGTFGSIQQQELALENQLQTIYQSVQNEIHCLEEKRLRVEEDGKKLKIEEDDFLQHILTYAKSFQQYKLNVKKGIENLNKNLQSDIQHIDQIQKSYTDSEE
;
A
#
# COMPACT_ATOMS: atom_id res chain seq x y z
N MET A 1 58.08 -2.99 -24.94
CA MET A 1 59.17 -2.31 -24.23
C MET A 1 59.18 -2.79 -22.78
N ARG A 2 60.32 -3.32 -22.32
CA ARG A 2 60.57 -3.80 -20.95
C ARG A 2 60.94 -2.64 -20.02
N LYS A 3 60.60 -2.76 -18.73
CA LYS A 3 61.39 -2.39 -17.53
C LYS A 3 60.55 -2.89 -16.33
N SER A 4 60.81 -3.99 -15.60
CA SER A 4 61.99 -4.64 -15.00
C SER A 4 62.19 -4.29 -13.51
N LEU A 5 62.13 -5.35 -12.67
CA LEU A 5 62.97 -5.67 -11.49
C LEU A 5 62.78 -4.82 -10.20
N ALA A 6 62.86 -5.34 -8.96
CA ALA A 6 63.47 -6.57 -8.42
C ALA A 6 62.91 -6.97 -7.02
N THR A 7 62.95 -8.29 -6.73
CA THR A 7 63.09 -8.98 -5.41
C THR A 7 64.54 -8.84 -4.86
N PRO A 8 64.98 -9.27 -3.62
CA PRO A 8 64.61 -10.52 -2.89
C PRO A 8 64.80 -10.64 -1.33
N GLN A 9 64.39 -11.83 -0.80
CA GLN A 9 64.92 -12.62 0.37
C GLN A 9 64.91 -12.01 1.80
N GLN A 10 64.76 -12.71 2.95
CA GLN A 10 64.95 -14.11 3.38
C GLN A 10 64.35 -14.30 4.81
N GLY A 11 63.94 -15.53 5.19
CA GLY A 11 64.28 -16.11 6.51
C GLY A 11 63.27 -16.19 7.68
N ASN A 12 62.76 -17.42 7.91
CA ASN A 12 62.51 -18.12 9.19
C ASN A 12 61.48 -17.62 10.24
N GLY A 13 60.60 -18.54 10.68
CA GLY A 13 60.19 -18.62 12.10
C GLY A 13 58.77 -19.06 12.47
N ARG A 14 58.50 -20.38 12.43
CA ARG A 14 57.57 -21.20 13.26
C ARG A 14 56.51 -20.54 14.18
N ARG A 15 55.24 -21.00 14.04
CA ARG A 15 54.35 -21.71 15.03
C ARG A 15 52.90 -21.72 14.47
N SER A 16 52.32 -22.86 14.06
CA SER A 16 51.56 -23.87 14.87
C SER A 16 50.33 -23.27 15.58
N MET A 17 49.09 -23.78 15.49
CA MET A 17 48.50 -24.93 14.80
C MET A 17 46.95 -24.84 14.81
N LEU A 18 46.35 -25.43 13.76
CA LEU A 18 45.06 -26.16 13.67
C LEU A 18 43.73 -25.39 13.91
N GLY A 19 42.74 -25.37 13.01
CA GLY A 19 42.50 -26.14 11.78
C GLY A 19 41.61 -27.37 12.02
N PHE A 20 40.29 -27.17 12.00
CA PHE A 20 39.27 -28.22 12.00
C PHE A 20 38.95 -28.68 10.57
N GLY A 21 38.92 -29.98 10.34
CA GLY A 21 38.57 -30.57 9.05
C GLY A 21 38.35 -32.09 9.12
N SER A 22 37.09 -32.46 9.36
CA SER A 22 36.31 -33.55 8.79
C SER A 22 36.83 -35.01 8.65
N ALA A 23 35.95 -35.90 9.12
CA ALA A 23 35.53 -37.20 8.57
C ALA A 23 36.51 -38.39 8.50
N ALA A 24 36.11 -39.51 9.12
CA ALA A 24 36.07 -40.84 8.49
C ALA A 24 35.40 -41.90 9.39
N ALA A 25 34.74 -42.86 8.73
CA ALA A 25 33.99 -43.99 9.28
C ALA A 25 34.82 -45.30 9.39
N LYS A 26 34.17 -46.35 9.94
CA LYS A 26 34.57 -47.75 10.25
C LYS A 26 35.10 -47.94 11.68
N GLY A 27 34.67 -48.88 12.51
CA GLY A 27 33.77 -50.04 12.41
C GLY A 27 34.36 -51.18 13.26
N GLN A 28 33.58 -51.85 14.12
CA GLN A 28 33.66 -53.29 14.47
C GLN A 28 32.87 -53.67 15.73
N ARG A 29 32.52 -54.96 15.77
CA ARG A 29 31.53 -55.69 16.57
C ARG A 29 32.01 -56.09 17.98
N ARG A 30 31.05 -56.27 18.90
CA ARG A 30 30.85 -57.32 19.96
C ARG A 30 29.68 -56.81 20.84
N GLY A 31 28.62 -57.52 21.22
CA GLY A 31 28.36 -58.93 21.52
C GLY A 31 27.94 -59.03 23.00
N GLY A 32 26.65 -59.17 23.30
CA GLY A 32 26.12 -59.40 24.67
C GLY A 32 24.60 -59.18 24.78
N LEU A 33 23.87 -60.19 25.26
CA LEU A 33 22.41 -60.23 25.44
C LEU A 33 21.86 -59.12 26.38
N PRO A 34 20.60 -58.65 26.21
CA PRO A 34 19.96 -57.81 27.21
C PRO A 34 19.36 -58.66 28.35
N GLU A 35 19.86 -58.39 29.55
CA GLU A 35 19.40 -58.91 30.83
C GLU A 35 17.99 -58.35 31.16
N GLN A 36 17.06 -59.25 31.49
CA GLN A 36 15.72 -58.92 31.98
C GLN A 36 15.81 -58.12 33.29
N LYS A 37 15.53 -56.82 33.25
CA LYS A 37 15.30 -56.02 34.45
C LYS A 37 13.83 -56.08 34.83
N LYS A 38 13.53 -56.83 35.90
CA LYS A 38 12.27 -56.76 36.64
C LYS A 38 12.03 -55.33 37.10
N LEU A 39 10.91 -54.75 36.71
CA LEU A 39 10.39 -53.50 37.25
C LEU A 39 9.93 -53.74 38.69
N ILE A 40 10.66 -53.17 39.65
CA ILE A 40 10.21 -53.04 41.03
C ILE A 40 9.44 -51.72 41.10
N PHE A 41 8.14 -51.81 41.39
CA PHE A 41 7.30 -50.65 41.68
C PHE A 41 7.77 -50.01 42.99
N SER A 42 8.62 -49.00 42.88
CA SER A 42 8.91 -48.04 43.94
C SER A 42 7.78 -47.02 43.95
N ALA A 43 6.89 -47.10 44.93
CA ALA A 43 5.89 -46.07 45.20
C ALA A 43 6.60 -44.78 45.64
N ASN A 44 6.92 -43.94 44.67
CA ASN A 44 7.44 -42.59 44.89
C ASN A 44 6.31 -41.75 45.49
N ARG A 45 6.24 -41.69 46.83
CA ARG A 45 5.42 -40.68 47.51
C ARG A 45 6.06 -39.32 47.28
N SER A 46 5.52 -38.59 46.32
CA SER A 46 5.77 -37.16 46.14
C SER A 46 5.46 -36.43 47.43
N ARG A 47 6.51 -35.81 47.97
CA ARG A 47 6.51 -34.95 49.15
C ARG A 47 5.72 -33.68 48.82
N MET A 48 4.46 -33.60 49.24
CA MET A 48 3.74 -32.32 49.28
C MET A 48 4.35 -31.45 50.38
N GLN A 49 4.93 -30.32 50.01
CA GLN A 49 5.17 -29.21 50.92
C GLN A 49 3.82 -28.54 51.16
N ASN A 50 3.20 -28.80 52.31
CA ASN A 50 2.11 -27.97 52.81
C ASN A 50 2.71 -26.77 53.54
N SER A 51 2.42 -25.57 53.05
CA SER A 51 2.65 -24.32 53.76
C SER A 51 1.75 -24.22 55.00
N MET A 52 2.36 -23.82 56.11
CA MET A 52 1.78 -23.16 57.29
C MET A 52 0.27 -23.31 57.55
N VAL A 53 -0.11 -24.34 58.31
CA VAL A 53 -1.09 -24.20 59.41
C VAL A 53 -0.57 -25.05 60.57
N GLY A 54 -0.54 -24.45 61.77
CA GLY A 54 0.12 -24.99 62.95
C GLY A 54 -0.21 -26.44 63.25
N SER A 55 0.77 -27.31 63.05
CA SER A 55 0.78 -28.68 63.56
C SER A 55 0.86 -28.63 65.09
N LYS A 56 -0.30 -28.56 65.75
CA LYS A 56 -0.42 -29.00 67.14
C LYS A 56 -0.35 -30.52 67.13
N ARG A 57 0.87 -31.01 67.37
CA ARG A 57 1.13 -32.37 67.86
C ARG A 57 0.21 -32.64 69.05
N TRP A 58 -0.83 -33.45 68.87
CA TRP A 58 -1.52 -34.07 70.00
C TRP A 58 -0.61 -35.18 70.53
N SER A 59 0.11 -34.85 71.60
CA SER A 59 0.88 -35.81 72.37
C SER A 59 -0.01 -36.93 72.87
N SER A 60 0.57 -38.13 72.86
CA SER A 60 0.20 -39.32 73.64
C SER A 60 -0.08 -38.98 75.11
N GLN A 61 -1.25 -38.44 75.40
CA GLN A 61 -1.86 -38.37 76.71
C GLN A 61 -3.03 -39.37 76.69
N GLY A 62 -3.12 -40.22 77.73
CA GLY A 62 -3.94 -41.43 77.77
C GLY A 62 -5.32 -41.32 77.13
N SER A 63 -5.77 -42.43 76.52
CA SER A 63 -7.11 -42.61 75.98
C SER A 63 -8.17 -42.36 77.06
N HIS A 64 -8.51 -41.10 77.30
CA HIS A 64 -9.80 -40.76 77.84
C HIS A 64 -10.79 -41.19 76.78
N ALA A 65 -11.49 -42.31 77.02
CA ALA A 65 -12.64 -42.69 76.23
C ALA A 65 -13.53 -41.45 76.13
N MET A 66 -13.67 -40.88 74.94
CA MET A 66 -14.49 -39.68 74.74
C MET A 66 -15.89 -40.04 75.23
N LYS A 67 -16.34 -39.36 76.28
CA LYS A 67 -17.68 -39.58 76.82
C LYS A 67 -18.68 -39.07 75.79
N ASP A 68 -19.69 -39.88 75.49
CA ASP A 68 -20.77 -39.47 74.61
C ASP A 68 -21.48 -38.25 75.20
N GLN A 69 -21.46 -37.14 74.47
CA GLN A 69 -22.08 -35.88 74.87
C GLN A 69 -23.55 -35.80 74.48
N ARG A 70 -24.04 -36.75 73.67
CA ARG A 70 -25.45 -36.78 73.26
C ARG A 70 -26.33 -37.08 74.47
N PRO A 71 -27.47 -36.39 74.64
CA PRO A 71 -28.37 -36.59 75.78
C PRO A 71 -29.21 -37.86 75.59
N LEU A 72 -28.56 -39.02 75.45
CA LEU A 72 -29.21 -40.31 75.18
C LEU A 72 -30.13 -40.76 76.31
N SER A 73 -29.98 -40.25 77.54
CA SER A 73 -30.90 -40.53 78.65
C SER A 73 -32.25 -39.78 78.54
N ASN A 74 -32.31 -38.69 77.77
CA ASN A 74 -33.51 -37.88 77.63
C ASN A 74 -34.52 -38.55 76.69
N ARG A 75 -35.72 -38.85 77.19
CA ARG A 75 -36.79 -39.51 76.42
C ARG A 75 -37.28 -38.68 75.22
N ALA A 76 -37.31 -37.35 75.33
CA ALA A 76 -37.71 -36.49 74.21
C ALA A 76 -36.69 -36.59 73.07
N PHE A 77 -35.40 -36.62 73.41
CA PHE A 77 -34.33 -36.80 72.42
C PHE A 77 -34.37 -38.19 71.80
N GLN A 78 -34.56 -39.25 72.59
CA GLN A 78 -34.74 -40.60 72.05
C GLN A 78 -35.91 -40.70 71.07
N LYS A 79 -37.04 -40.03 71.36
CA LYS A 79 -38.18 -39.99 70.45
C LYS A 79 -37.80 -39.35 69.11
N GLN A 80 -37.10 -38.23 69.14
CA GLN A 80 -36.59 -37.58 67.93
C GLN A 80 -35.70 -38.53 67.11
N LEU A 81 -34.72 -39.19 67.75
CA LEU A 81 -33.86 -40.16 67.04
C LEU A 81 -34.66 -41.29 66.40
N ILE A 82 -35.72 -41.76 67.05
CA ILE A 82 -36.61 -42.81 66.51
C ILE A 82 -37.36 -42.29 65.29
N ASP A 83 -37.94 -41.09 65.37
CA ASP A 83 -38.68 -40.47 64.27
C ASP A 83 -37.74 -40.26 63.06
N ASP A 84 -36.51 -39.76 63.28
CA ASP A 84 -35.50 -39.54 62.24
C ASP A 84 -35.04 -40.86 61.56
N ILE A 85 -34.86 -41.94 62.35
CA ILE A 85 -34.52 -43.26 61.81
C ILE A 85 -35.69 -43.82 60.99
N LEU A 86 -36.93 -43.66 61.45
CA LEU A 86 -38.11 -44.15 60.74
C LEU A 86 -38.31 -43.45 59.40
N GLU A 87 -38.14 -42.14 59.38
CA GLU A 87 -38.17 -41.34 58.16
C GLU A 87 -37.14 -41.88 57.16
N PHE A 88 -35.88 -42.04 57.58
CA PHE A 88 -34.82 -42.57 56.72
C PHE A 88 -35.08 -44.01 56.22
N LEU A 89 -35.59 -44.89 57.08
CA LEU A 89 -35.96 -46.26 56.68
C LEU A 89 -37.09 -46.27 55.65
N SER A 90 -38.01 -45.31 55.74
CA SER A 90 -39.09 -45.16 54.76
C SER A 90 -38.58 -44.65 53.41
N GLU A 91 -37.63 -43.71 53.41
CA GLU A 91 -36.99 -43.16 52.21
C GLU A 91 -36.16 -44.21 51.46
N THR A 92 -35.48 -45.09 52.20
CA THR A 92 -34.55 -46.09 51.64
C THR A 92 -35.19 -47.44 51.30
N GLY A 93 -36.53 -47.55 51.37
CA GLY A 93 -37.27 -48.73 50.93
C GLY A 93 -37.13 -49.95 51.86
N TYR A 94 -37.10 -49.74 53.18
CA TYR A 94 -36.98 -50.82 54.16
C TYR A 94 -38.10 -51.88 54.00
N PRO A 95 -37.77 -53.19 53.85
CA PRO A 95 -38.73 -54.22 53.44
C PRO A 95 -39.64 -54.75 54.55
N HIS A 96 -39.46 -54.31 55.80
CA HIS A 96 -40.22 -54.82 56.94
C HIS A 96 -41.09 -53.73 57.58
N SER A 97 -42.28 -54.10 58.04
CA SER A 97 -43.15 -53.18 58.78
C SER A 97 -42.49 -52.73 60.08
N ILE A 98 -42.31 -51.42 60.26
CA ILE A 98 -41.72 -50.83 61.47
C ILE A 98 -42.60 -49.71 61.99
N THR A 99 -42.76 -49.61 63.30
CA THR A 99 -43.54 -48.55 63.97
C THR A 99 -42.73 -47.94 65.12
N PRO A 100 -43.02 -46.69 65.54
CA PRO A 100 -42.34 -46.04 66.66
C PRO A 100 -42.35 -46.87 67.95
N LYS A 101 -43.41 -47.65 68.17
CA LYS A 101 -43.55 -48.54 69.32
C LYS A 101 -42.52 -49.69 69.31
N ILE A 102 -42.20 -50.23 68.13
CA ILE A 102 -41.20 -51.29 67.97
C ILE A 102 -39.80 -50.73 68.29
N LEU A 103 -39.45 -49.57 67.74
CA LEU A 103 -38.15 -48.93 67.99
C LEU A 103 -38.01 -48.32 69.39
N SER A 104 -39.09 -48.20 70.16
CA SER A 104 -39.00 -47.77 71.56
C SER A 104 -38.41 -48.85 72.47
N ALA A 105 -38.59 -50.14 72.11
CA ALA A 105 -38.04 -51.29 72.84
C ALA A 105 -37.89 -52.50 71.90
N PRO A 106 -36.91 -52.48 70.98
CA PRO A 106 -36.83 -53.50 69.94
C PRO A 106 -36.25 -54.81 70.44
N THR A 107 -36.70 -55.89 69.80
CA THR A 107 -36.08 -57.21 69.92
C THR A 107 -34.73 -57.24 69.20
N THR A 108 -33.87 -58.20 69.57
CA THR A 108 -32.61 -58.45 68.86
C THR A 108 -32.81 -58.61 67.36
N LYS A 109 -33.90 -59.26 66.93
CA LYS A 109 -34.21 -59.48 65.52
C LYS A 109 -34.52 -58.18 64.78
N GLU A 110 -35.28 -57.27 65.41
CA GLU A 110 -35.63 -55.98 64.83
C GLU A 110 -34.41 -55.07 64.73
N PHE A 111 -33.58 -55.01 65.77
CA PHE A 111 -32.32 -54.27 65.74
C PHE A 111 -31.40 -54.77 64.62
N VAL A 112 -31.22 -56.09 64.50
CA VAL A 112 -30.35 -56.67 63.46
C VAL A 112 -30.86 -56.33 62.07
N ARG A 113 -32.17 -56.39 61.83
CA ARG A 113 -32.75 -56.03 60.53
C ARG A 113 -32.54 -54.56 60.17
N VAL A 114 -32.75 -53.67 61.14
CA VAL A 114 -32.51 -52.23 60.95
C VAL A 114 -31.02 -51.98 60.70
N PHE A 115 -30.14 -52.57 61.51
CA PHE A 115 -28.69 -52.45 61.33
C PHE A 115 -28.21 -53.01 59.98
N GLU A 116 -28.71 -54.17 59.57
CA GLU A 116 -28.40 -54.82 58.29
C GLU A 116 -28.85 -53.95 57.11
N HIS A 117 -30.04 -53.35 57.18
CA HIS A 117 -30.51 -52.41 56.16
C HIS A 117 -29.64 -51.15 56.09
N LEU A 118 -29.36 -50.51 57.23
CA LEU A 118 -28.52 -49.30 57.26
C LEU A 118 -27.11 -49.58 56.72
N TYR A 119 -26.49 -50.69 57.12
CA TYR A 119 -25.18 -51.04 56.58
C TYR A 119 -25.25 -51.51 55.11
N GLY A 120 -26.37 -52.10 54.69
CA GLY A 120 -26.65 -52.42 53.29
C GLY A 120 -26.72 -51.19 52.38
N CYS A 121 -27.10 -50.02 52.92
CA CYS A 121 -26.99 -48.75 52.19
C CYS A 121 -25.53 -48.32 51.94
N ILE A 122 -24.56 -48.87 52.66
CA ILE A 122 -23.12 -48.59 52.50
C ILE A 122 -22.46 -49.71 51.67
N ASP A 123 -22.78 -50.97 51.96
CA ASP A 123 -22.31 -52.15 51.24
C ASP A 123 -23.49 -53.02 50.80
N ASN A 124 -23.88 -52.88 49.53
CA ASN A 124 -25.04 -53.57 48.95
C ASN A 124 -24.94 -55.11 49.01
N ASN A 125 -23.76 -55.69 49.21
CA ASN A 125 -23.56 -57.14 49.27
C ASN A 125 -23.58 -57.69 50.70
N PHE A 126 -23.79 -56.84 51.71
CA PHE A 126 -23.74 -57.27 53.09
C PHE A 126 -24.99 -58.03 53.53
N THR A 127 -24.77 -59.13 54.26
CA THR A 127 -25.80 -59.78 55.06
C THR A 127 -25.28 -60.19 56.43
N MET A 128 -26.17 -60.17 57.42
CA MET A 128 -25.96 -60.68 58.78
C MET A 128 -26.26 -62.18 58.92
N ALA A 129 -26.65 -62.87 57.84
CA ALA A 129 -26.87 -64.31 57.87
C ALA A 129 -25.63 -65.07 58.36
N ASN A 130 -25.80 -65.94 59.35
CA ASN A 130 -24.76 -66.79 59.97
C ASN A 130 -23.63 -66.07 60.71
N LYS A 131 -23.80 -64.79 61.03
CA LYS A 131 -22.83 -63.98 61.79
C LYS A 131 -23.26 -63.78 63.25
N LYS A 132 -22.29 -63.73 64.16
CA LYS A 132 -22.52 -63.42 65.58
C LYS A 132 -22.72 -61.90 65.75
N VAL A 133 -23.94 -61.49 66.06
CA VAL A 133 -24.35 -60.08 66.19
C VAL A 133 -23.46 -59.34 67.20
N GLU A 134 -23.15 -60.00 68.32
CA GLU A 134 -22.38 -59.44 69.43
C GLU A 134 -20.89 -59.21 69.12
N GLU A 135 -20.38 -59.80 68.03
CA GLU A 135 -19.00 -59.64 67.55
C GLU A 135 -18.95 -58.76 66.30
N GLU A 136 -19.86 -58.97 65.36
CA GLU A 136 -19.83 -58.30 64.05
C GLU A 136 -20.35 -56.85 64.13
N VAL A 137 -21.40 -56.56 64.89
CA VAL A 137 -21.94 -55.19 64.98
C VAL A 137 -20.91 -54.22 65.60
N PRO A 138 -20.26 -54.51 66.76
CA PRO A 138 -19.23 -53.62 67.28
C PRO A 138 -18.02 -53.50 66.35
N LYS A 139 -17.66 -54.58 65.64
CA LYS A 139 -16.55 -54.58 64.67
C LYS A 139 -16.84 -53.69 63.47
N ILE A 140 -18.05 -53.74 62.92
CA ILE A 140 -18.49 -52.89 61.80
C ILE A 140 -18.55 -51.43 62.24
N LEU A 141 -19.15 -51.13 63.40
CA LEU A 141 -19.17 -49.76 63.92
C LEU A 141 -17.74 -49.21 64.12
N LYS A 142 -16.80 -50.05 64.59
CA LYS A 142 -15.39 -49.67 64.69
C LYS A 142 -14.73 -49.45 63.33
N LEU A 143 -15.07 -50.25 62.32
CA LEU A 143 -14.57 -50.08 60.94
C LEU A 143 -15.06 -48.76 60.34
N LEU A 144 -16.32 -48.40 60.59
CA LEU A 144 -16.91 -47.11 60.21
C LEU A 144 -16.37 -45.93 61.04
N SER A 145 -15.42 -46.16 61.95
CA SER A 145 -14.85 -45.16 62.85
C SER A 145 -15.89 -44.51 63.78
N TYR A 146 -16.87 -45.28 64.24
CA TYR A 146 -17.80 -44.84 65.28
C TYR A 146 -17.03 -44.43 66.56
N PRO A 147 -17.20 -43.21 67.08
CA PRO A 147 -16.34 -42.66 68.12
C PRO A 147 -16.57 -43.27 69.51
N PHE A 148 -17.69 -43.98 69.73
CA PHE A 148 -18.05 -44.51 71.04
C PHE A 148 -17.99 -46.04 71.08
N THR A 149 -17.47 -46.60 72.18
CA THR A 149 -17.35 -48.06 72.32
C THR A 149 -18.70 -48.71 72.62
N ILE A 150 -19.10 -49.71 71.83
CA ILE A 150 -20.24 -50.56 72.15
C ILE A 150 -19.74 -51.88 72.76
N SER A 151 -20.19 -52.19 73.98
CA SER A 151 -19.78 -53.41 74.68
C SER A 151 -20.51 -54.65 74.16
N LYS A 152 -19.85 -55.82 74.22
CA LYS A 152 -20.47 -57.13 73.89
C LYS A 152 -21.72 -57.40 74.75
N SER A 153 -21.71 -56.94 76.02
CA SER A 153 -22.86 -57.06 76.93
C SER A 153 -24.09 -56.29 76.45
N ALA A 154 -23.93 -55.12 75.83
CA ALA A 154 -25.05 -54.34 75.28
C ALA A 154 -25.76 -55.10 74.14
N MET A 155 -25.01 -55.89 73.37
CA MET A 155 -25.56 -56.70 72.25
C MET A 155 -26.36 -57.92 72.71
N PHE A 156 -26.08 -58.45 73.90
CA PHE A 156 -26.92 -59.51 74.50
C PHE A 156 -28.24 -58.97 75.06
N ALA A 157 -28.33 -57.67 75.32
CA ALA A 157 -29.48 -57.02 75.99
C ALA A 157 -29.95 -55.75 75.26
N ILE A 158 -30.12 -55.84 73.93
CA ILE A 158 -30.36 -54.71 73.02
C ILE A 158 -31.58 -53.85 73.42
N GLY A 159 -32.68 -54.47 73.86
CA GLY A 159 -33.90 -53.77 74.28
C GLY A 159 -33.95 -53.37 75.76
N SER A 160 -32.85 -53.49 76.51
CA SER A 160 -32.82 -53.12 77.93
C SER A 160 -32.77 -51.60 78.14
N LEU A 161 -33.32 -51.13 79.26
CA LEU A 161 -33.40 -49.70 79.61
C LEU A 161 -32.03 -48.99 79.60
N HIS A 162 -30.95 -49.72 79.89
CA HIS A 162 -29.60 -49.16 79.98
C HIS A 162 -28.77 -49.31 78.69
N SER A 163 -29.07 -50.30 77.84
CA SER A 163 -28.31 -50.54 76.61
C SER A 163 -28.97 -49.94 75.37
N TRP A 164 -30.31 -49.90 75.33
CA TRP A 164 -31.05 -49.40 74.17
C TRP A 164 -30.69 -47.96 73.78
N PRO A 165 -30.58 -46.99 74.71
CA PRO A 165 -30.26 -45.61 74.34
C PRO A 165 -28.92 -45.47 73.58
N THR A 166 -27.91 -46.23 74.00
CA THR A 166 -26.59 -46.23 73.35
C THR A 166 -26.64 -46.87 71.96
N LEU A 167 -27.42 -47.94 71.79
CA LEU A 167 -27.59 -48.61 70.50
C LEU A 167 -28.45 -47.80 69.53
N LEU A 168 -29.53 -47.19 70.01
CA LEU A 168 -30.34 -46.24 69.26
C LEU A 168 -29.48 -45.08 68.76
N GLY A 169 -28.63 -44.52 69.63
CA GLY A 169 -27.66 -43.49 69.24
C GLY A 169 -26.67 -43.98 68.17
N SER A 170 -26.27 -45.25 68.18
CA SER A 170 -25.40 -45.80 67.12
C SER A 170 -26.12 -45.96 65.78
N LEU A 171 -27.40 -46.36 65.78
CA LEU A 171 -28.21 -46.46 64.56
C LEU A 171 -28.46 -45.07 63.96
N HIS A 172 -28.83 -44.09 64.79
CA HIS A 172 -29.01 -42.72 64.32
C HIS A 172 -27.71 -42.16 63.74
N TRP A 173 -26.57 -42.41 64.39
CA TRP A 173 -25.28 -41.99 63.85
C TRP A 173 -24.98 -42.63 62.49
N MET A 174 -25.37 -43.89 62.27
CA MET A 174 -25.25 -44.52 60.96
C MET A 174 -26.14 -43.83 59.93
N VAL A 175 -27.37 -43.45 60.29
CA VAL A 175 -28.25 -42.66 59.42
C VAL A 175 -27.58 -41.33 59.05
N ASP A 176 -27.05 -40.60 60.02
CA ASP A 176 -26.32 -39.34 59.77
C ASP A 176 -25.11 -39.56 58.86
N LEU A 177 -24.34 -40.64 59.09
CA LEU A 177 -23.19 -41.00 58.28
C LEU A 177 -23.59 -41.24 56.81
N ILE A 178 -24.66 -42.00 56.59
CA ILE A 178 -25.15 -42.32 55.24
C ILE A 178 -25.70 -41.07 54.56
N LYS A 179 -26.52 -40.27 55.26
CA LYS A 179 -27.03 -38.99 54.74
C LYS A 179 -25.87 -38.06 54.36
N THR A 180 -24.84 -37.98 55.19
CA THR A 180 -23.64 -37.18 54.92
C THR A 180 -22.90 -37.69 53.69
N PHE A 181 -22.65 -38.99 53.59
CA PHE A 181 -21.99 -39.59 52.44
C PHE A 181 -22.76 -39.37 51.14
N ASN A 182 -24.09 -39.53 51.17
CA ASN A 182 -24.95 -39.30 50.00
C ASN A 182 -25.05 -37.83 49.60
N SER A 183 -24.93 -36.90 50.56
CA SER A 183 -24.92 -35.45 50.29
C SER A 183 -23.57 -34.92 49.81
N MET A 184 -22.52 -35.73 49.93
CA MET A 184 -21.15 -35.31 49.64
C MET A 184 -20.90 -35.39 48.13
N ASP A 185 -20.49 -34.27 47.56
CA ASP A 185 -19.97 -34.26 46.19
C ASP A 185 -18.55 -34.84 46.22
N ILE A 186 -18.45 -36.12 45.84
CA ILE A 186 -17.20 -36.86 45.79
C ILE A 186 -16.22 -36.19 44.83
N GLU A 187 -16.70 -35.60 43.73
CA GLU A 187 -15.85 -34.94 42.75
C GLU A 187 -15.20 -33.70 43.34
N GLN A 188 -15.97 -32.86 44.05
CA GLN A 188 -15.41 -31.69 44.74
C GLN A 188 -14.38 -32.05 45.81
N VAL A 189 -14.52 -33.23 46.43
CA VAL A 189 -13.61 -33.67 47.49
C VAL A 189 -12.32 -34.25 46.91
N LEU A 190 -12.41 -35.01 45.82
CA LEU A 190 -11.25 -35.58 45.15
C LEU A 190 -10.48 -34.55 44.32
N PHE A 191 -11.20 -33.60 43.72
CA PHE A 191 -10.68 -32.56 42.84
C PHE A 191 -10.97 -31.17 43.41
N GLN A 192 -10.44 -30.91 44.62
CA GLN A 192 -10.56 -29.58 45.20
C GLN A 192 -9.86 -28.56 44.30
N PRO A 193 -10.53 -27.46 43.90
CA PRO A 193 -9.91 -26.41 43.13
C PRO A 193 -8.83 -25.74 44.00
N SER A 194 -7.58 -26.13 43.78
CA SER A 194 -6.43 -25.49 44.40
C SER A 194 -6.13 -24.23 43.59
N PHE A 195 -6.65 -23.09 44.05
CA PHE A 195 -6.40 -21.77 43.45
C PHE A 195 -4.91 -21.38 43.43
N HIS A 196 -4.04 -22.16 44.09
CA HIS A 196 -2.61 -21.88 44.25
C HIS A 196 -1.68 -22.97 43.68
N ASP A 197 -2.21 -24.05 43.10
CA ASP A 197 -1.37 -25.03 42.39
C ASP A 197 -1.15 -24.57 40.94
N GLU A 198 0.07 -24.14 40.62
CA GLU A 198 0.50 -23.85 39.25
C GLU A 198 0.76 -25.10 38.41
N ASP A 199 0.75 -26.29 39.03
CA ASP A 199 0.94 -27.56 38.31
C ASP A 199 -0.36 -27.92 37.54
N PRO A 200 -0.37 -27.85 36.20
CA PRO A 200 -1.57 -28.09 35.40
C PRO A 200 -2.11 -29.51 35.56
N THR A 201 -1.25 -30.47 35.94
CA THR A 201 -1.63 -31.86 36.21
C THR A 201 -2.48 -32.00 37.47
N ARG A 202 -2.28 -31.10 38.44
CA ARG A 202 -3.08 -31.06 39.68
C ARG A 202 -4.31 -30.21 39.51
N LYS A 203 -4.17 -29.07 38.83
CA LYS A 203 -5.26 -28.12 38.57
C LYS A 203 -6.37 -28.75 37.74
N HIS A 204 -6.03 -29.45 36.66
CA HIS A 204 -6.98 -30.17 35.79
C HIS A 204 -6.96 -31.68 36.05
N GLY A 205 -6.69 -32.10 37.29
CA GLY A 205 -6.51 -33.51 37.64
C GLY A 205 -7.70 -34.40 37.26
N LYS A 206 -8.93 -33.85 37.26
CA LYS A 206 -10.15 -34.54 36.81
C LYS A 206 -10.02 -34.98 35.35
N THR A 207 -9.77 -34.04 34.44
CA THR A 207 -9.59 -34.29 33.00
C THR A 207 -8.48 -35.32 32.74
N PHE A 208 -7.39 -35.25 33.51
CA PHE A 208 -6.32 -36.24 33.40
C PHE A 208 -6.75 -37.64 33.84
N ILE A 209 -7.40 -37.79 34.98
CA ILE A 209 -7.87 -39.09 35.47
C ILE A 209 -8.93 -39.68 34.55
N GLU A 210 -9.86 -38.88 34.05
CA GLU A 210 -10.88 -39.31 33.09
C GLU A 210 -10.24 -39.86 31.81
N TYR A 211 -9.28 -39.13 31.24
CA TYR A 211 -8.52 -39.61 30.08
C TYR A 211 -7.73 -40.87 30.36
N TYR A 212 -6.99 -40.93 31.48
CA TYR A 212 -6.22 -42.13 31.82
C TYR A 212 -7.15 -43.33 32.03
N THR A 213 -8.32 -43.14 32.64
CA THR A 213 -9.31 -44.20 32.85
C THR A 213 -9.88 -44.70 31.52
N LEU A 214 -10.27 -43.78 30.64
CA LEU A 214 -10.77 -44.09 29.30
C LEU A 214 -9.73 -44.87 28.49
N ARG A 215 -8.50 -44.32 28.43
CA ARG A 215 -7.39 -44.91 27.68
C ARG A 215 -6.96 -46.24 28.26
N TYR A 216 -6.91 -46.38 29.58
CA TYR A 216 -6.57 -47.66 30.22
C TYR A 216 -7.64 -48.72 29.92
N GLY A 217 -8.92 -48.33 29.87
CA GLY A 217 -10.01 -49.22 29.45
C GLY A 217 -9.87 -49.69 28.00
N LYS A 218 -9.54 -48.79 27.07
CA LYS A 218 -9.28 -49.10 25.67
C LYS A 218 -8.01 -49.97 25.49
N TYR A 219 -6.94 -49.63 26.20
CA TYR A 219 -5.71 -50.43 26.28
C TYR A 219 -6.00 -51.86 26.75
N MET A 220 -6.83 -52.04 27.78
CA MET A 220 -7.25 -53.37 28.26
C MET A 220 -8.04 -54.17 27.22
N ARG A 221 -8.63 -53.50 26.23
CA ARG A 221 -9.31 -54.11 25.08
C ARG A 221 -8.41 -54.24 23.83
N ASN A 222 -7.16 -53.77 23.90
CA ASN A 222 -6.21 -53.67 22.77
C ASN A 222 -6.68 -52.75 21.63
N GLU A 223 -7.42 -51.70 21.97
CA GLU A 223 -7.84 -50.63 21.06
C GLU A 223 -6.89 -49.44 21.26
N ASP A 224 -5.85 -49.29 20.43
CA ASP A 224 -4.94 -48.13 20.48
C ASP A 224 -5.19 -47.22 19.27
N GLU A 225 -5.93 -46.12 19.50
CA GLU A 225 -6.23 -45.10 18.48
C GLU A 225 -5.52 -43.77 18.81
N GLU A 226 -4.95 -43.11 17.82
CA GLU A 226 -4.32 -41.78 17.97
C GLU A 226 -5.34 -40.65 18.22
N GLU A 227 -6.60 -40.85 17.86
CA GLU A 227 -7.69 -39.86 18.00
C GLU A 227 -7.94 -39.48 19.46
N ASP A 228 -7.65 -40.37 20.40
CA ASP A 228 -7.83 -40.15 21.84
C ASP A 228 -6.92 -39.04 22.39
N ILE A 229 -5.77 -38.81 21.77
CA ILE A 229 -4.86 -37.72 22.14
C ILE A 229 -5.46 -36.38 21.74
N LYS A 230 -6.20 -36.32 20.63
CA LYS A 230 -6.89 -35.11 20.18
C LYS A 230 -8.07 -34.80 21.10
N LEU A 231 -8.85 -35.81 21.48
CA LEU A 231 -9.95 -35.67 22.44
C LEU A 231 -9.44 -35.13 23.79
N MET A 232 -8.29 -35.63 24.26
CA MET A 232 -7.65 -35.14 25.48
C MET A 232 -7.25 -33.67 25.41
N LYS A 233 -6.63 -33.25 24.30
CA LYS A 233 -6.24 -31.85 24.12
C LYS A 233 -7.46 -30.94 24.14
N ASN A 234 -8.51 -31.31 23.43
CA ASN A 234 -9.75 -30.55 23.41
C ASN A 234 -10.39 -30.49 24.81
N GLY A 235 -10.44 -31.61 25.54
CA GLY A 235 -10.97 -31.65 26.90
C GLY A 235 -10.15 -30.87 27.92
N LEU A 236 -8.83 -30.75 27.71
CA LEU A 236 -7.97 -29.90 28.53
C LEU A 236 -8.16 -28.42 28.19
N GLU A 237 -8.29 -28.09 26.91
CA GLU A 237 -8.58 -26.73 26.44
C GLU A 237 -9.92 -26.23 26.99
N THR A 238 -10.97 -27.05 26.94
CA THR A 238 -12.28 -26.71 27.54
C THR A 238 -12.19 -26.53 29.05
N ALA A 239 -11.47 -27.41 29.75
CA ALA A 239 -11.30 -27.29 31.21
C ALA A 239 -10.51 -26.03 31.62
N ILE A 240 -9.53 -25.61 30.82
CA ILE A 240 -8.77 -24.36 31.02
C ILE A 240 -9.68 -23.15 30.80
N ILE A 241 -10.52 -23.19 29.76
CA ILE A 241 -11.47 -22.11 29.42
C ILE A 241 -12.51 -21.96 30.53
N GLU A 242 -13.07 -23.07 31.03
CA GLU A 242 -14.03 -23.10 32.14
C GLU A 242 -13.39 -22.59 33.44
N ASP A 243 -12.15 -22.96 33.75
CA ASP A 243 -11.40 -22.45 34.91
C ASP A 243 -11.11 -20.95 34.80
N ALA A 244 -10.92 -20.43 33.59
CA ALA A 244 -10.82 -19.00 33.33
C ALA A 244 -12.17 -18.26 33.45
N GLY A 245 -13.27 -18.97 33.72
CA GLY A 245 -14.60 -18.41 33.89
C GLY A 245 -15.29 -18.04 32.58
N CYS A 246 -14.80 -18.57 31.46
CA CYS A 246 -15.37 -18.36 30.13
C CYS A 246 -16.11 -19.63 29.69
N SER A 247 -17.22 -19.50 28.98
CA SER A 247 -17.84 -20.65 28.32
C SER A 247 -16.98 -21.09 27.13
N ALA A 248 -16.95 -22.39 26.82
CA ALA A 248 -16.30 -22.88 25.60
C ALA A 248 -16.90 -22.23 24.33
N GLU A 249 -18.20 -21.92 24.35
CA GLU A 249 -18.90 -21.23 23.26
C GLU A 249 -18.47 -19.76 23.14
N ASP A 250 -18.38 -19.04 24.26
CA ASP A 250 -17.93 -17.65 24.29
C ASP A 250 -16.48 -17.54 23.83
N HIS A 251 -15.61 -18.45 24.27
CA HIS A 251 -14.22 -18.47 23.84
C HIS A 251 -14.08 -18.73 22.33
N GLU A 252 -14.92 -19.59 21.75
CA GLU A 252 -14.90 -19.82 20.31
C GLU A 252 -15.42 -18.61 19.53
N MET A 253 -16.50 -17.97 20.00
CA MET A 253 -16.96 -16.71 19.43
C MET A 253 -15.90 -15.61 19.47
N LEU A 254 -15.21 -15.45 20.60
CA LEU A 254 -14.10 -14.51 20.73
C LEU A 254 -12.95 -14.87 19.79
N ARG A 255 -12.66 -16.16 19.60
CA ARG A 255 -11.62 -16.62 18.68
C ARG A 255 -11.98 -16.23 17.23
N GLU A 256 -13.22 -16.47 16.81
CA GLU A 256 -13.72 -16.09 15.49
C GLU A 256 -13.72 -14.56 15.31
N GLU A 257 -14.10 -13.80 16.33
CA GLU A 257 -14.08 -12.33 16.30
C GLU A 257 -12.64 -11.80 16.19
N VAL A 258 -11.70 -12.37 16.95
CA VAL A 258 -10.28 -12.03 16.84
C VAL A 258 -9.74 -12.33 15.45
N GLU A 259 -10.06 -13.50 14.88
CA GLU A 259 -9.63 -13.84 13.53
C GLU A 259 -10.24 -12.90 12.47
N ALA A 260 -11.52 -12.52 12.63
CA ALA A 260 -12.17 -11.54 11.75
C ALA A 260 -11.52 -10.16 11.85
N LEU A 261 -11.22 -9.70 13.07
CA LEU A 261 -10.53 -8.43 13.31
C LEU A 261 -9.09 -8.44 12.79
N GLU A 262 -8.37 -9.56 12.94
CA GLU A 262 -7.03 -9.73 12.37
C GLU A 262 -7.06 -9.69 10.84
N GLN A 263 -8.07 -10.30 10.22
CA GLN A 263 -8.27 -10.21 8.76
C GLN A 263 -8.64 -8.79 8.32
N GLU A 264 -9.49 -8.08 9.06
CA GLU A 264 -9.84 -6.69 8.79
C GLU A 264 -8.63 -5.77 8.95
N LEU A 265 -7.82 -5.97 10.00
CA LEU A 265 -6.60 -5.23 10.24
C LEU A 265 -5.57 -5.51 9.15
N ALA A 266 -5.41 -6.78 8.73
CA ALA A 266 -4.54 -7.13 7.61
C ALA A 266 -5.03 -6.53 6.28
N ALA A 267 -6.35 -6.43 6.06
CA ALA A 267 -6.92 -5.78 4.88
C ALA A 267 -6.68 -4.25 4.91
N LEU A 268 -6.85 -3.61 6.06
CA LEU A 268 -6.57 -2.19 6.27
C LEU A 268 -5.07 -1.86 6.17
N GLU A 269 -4.19 -2.75 6.64
CA GLU A 269 -2.73 -2.60 6.48
C GLU A 269 -2.28 -2.87 5.04
N ALA A 270 -2.98 -3.75 4.31
CA ALA A 270 -2.75 -3.99 2.89
C ALA A 270 -3.28 -2.87 1.99
N GLU A 271 -4.32 -2.16 2.44
CA GLU A 271 -4.70 -0.86 1.89
C GLU A 271 -3.59 0.14 2.24
N SER A 272 -2.61 0.29 1.34
CA SER A 272 -1.51 1.22 1.52
C SER A 272 -2.05 2.59 1.88
N ASP A 273 -1.61 3.10 3.04
CA ASP A 273 -2.05 4.39 3.58
C ASP A 273 -2.03 5.44 2.47
N PRO A 274 -3.19 6.06 2.12
CA PRO A 274 -3.24 7.16 1.16
C PRO A 274 -2.20 8.24 1.47
N LEU A 275 -1.79 8.35 2.73
CA LEU A 275 -0.72 9.22 3.18
C LEU A 275 0.66 8.81 2.64
N GLU A 276 1.01 7.52 2.58
CA GLU A 276 2.28 7.08 2.00
C GLU A 276 2.35 7.35 0.49
N GLU A 277 1.24 7.12 -0.23
CA GLU A 277 1.15 7.47 -1.65
C GLU A 277 1.21 8.99 -1.85
N ALA A 278 0.52 9.76 -1.00
CA ALA A 278 0.61 11.22 -0.99
C ALA A 278 2.03 11.72 -0.68
N ILE A 279 2.77 11.06 0.20
CA ILE A 279 4.16 11.40 0.52
C ILE A 279 5.08 11.08 -0.68
N LYS A 280 4.92 9.92 -1.31
CA LYS A 280 5.70 9.54 -2.51
C LYS A 280 5.43 10.48 -3.67
N THR A 281 4.16 10.80 -3.93
CA THR A 281 3.77 11.76 -4.99
C THR A 281 4.29 13.15 -4.69
N LYS A 282 4.23 13.62 -3.43
CA LYS A 282 4.84 14.89 -3.02
C LYS A 282 6.34 14.91 -3.28
N GLN A 283 7.09 13.87 -2.91
CA GLN A 283 8.54 13.80 -3.15
C GLN A 283 8.88 13.86 -4.66
N ILE A 284 8.14 13.12 -5.49
CA ILE A 284 8.31 13.15 -6.95
C ILE A 284 8.01 14.56 -7.51
N LEU A 285 6.99 15.24 -6.98
CA LEU A 285 6.67 16.61 -7.38
C LEU A 285 7.75 17.60 -6.95
N GLU A 286 8.30 17.47 -5.74
CA GLU A 286 9.41 18.30 -5.25
C GLU A 286 10.66 18.13 -6.12
N GLU A 287 11.03 16.90 -6.49
CA GLU A 287 12.15 16.64 -7.41
C GLU A 287 11.92 17.25 -8.80
N LYS A 288 10.69 17.15 -9.34
CA LYS A 288 10.34 17.77 -10.62
C LYS A 288 10.40 19.29 -10.56
N ILE A 289 9.91 19.89 -9.48
CA ILE A 289 9.99 21.35 -9.28
C ILE A 289 11.45 21.80 -9.24
N GLU A 290 12.32 21.06 -8.56
CA GLU A 290 13.75 21.39 -8.50
C GLU A 290 14.43 21.28 -9.88
N GLN A 291 14.08 20.25 -10.67
CA GLN A 291 14.53 20.11 -12.06
C GLN A 291 14.01 21.23 -12.97
N ASP A 292 12.74 21.60 -12.83
CA ASP A 292 12.14 22.70 -13.57
C ASP A 292 12.78 24.04 -13.19
N GLU A 293 13.11 24.28 -11.93
CA GLU A 293 13.83 25.48 -11.49
C GLU A 293 15.23 25.60 -12.11
N ILE A 294 15.96 24.48 -12.20
CA ILE A 294 17.27 24.45 -12.87
C ILE A 294 17.09 24.77 -14.35
N THR A 295 16.12 24.13 -15.01
CA THR A 295 15.82 24.32 -16.43
C THR A 295 15.40 25.77 -16.71
N ILE A 296 14.58 26.38 -15.85
CA ILE A 296 14.17 27.78 -15.96
C ILE A 296 15.39 28.71 -15.83
N LYS A 297 16.30 28.44 -14.88
CA LYS A 297 17.53 29.23 -14.74
C LYS A 297 18.42 29.14 -15.98
N GLU A 298 18.56 27.96 -16.58
CA GLU A 298 19.30 27.77 -17.83
C GLU A 298 18.64 28.52 -18.99
N LEU A 299 17.32 28.39 -19.17
CA LEU A 299 16.57 29.11 -20.20
C LEU A 299 16.64 30.62 -20.03
N LEU A 300 16.61 31.14 -18.80
CA LEU A 300 16.78 32.57 -18.52
C LEU A 300 18.19 33.06 -18.88
N GLN A 301 19.22 32.25 -18.63
CA GLN A 301 20.59 32.58 -19.05
C GLN A 301 20.72 32.58 -20.57
N GLU A 302 20.19 31.57 -21.25
CA GLU A 302 20.16 31.52 -22.71
C GLU A 302 19.40 32.70 -23.30
N HIS A 303 18.23 33.03 -22.76
CA HIS A 303 17.45 34.19 -23.18
C HIS A 303 18.21 35.50 -22.97
N ALA A 304 18.93 35.66 -21.85
CA ALA A 304 19.76 36.84 -21.60
C ALA A 304 20.91 36.96 -22.62
N VAL A 305 21.53 35.84 -23.03
CA VAL A 305 22.55 35.81 -24.08
C VAL A 305 21.93 36.15 -25.43
N GLN A 306 20.80 35.55 -25.80
CA GLN A 306 20.08 35.84 -27.04
C GLN A 306 19.63 37.30 -27.10
N GLN A 307 19.18 37.87 -25.98
CA GLN A 307 18.78 39.27 -25.89
C GLN A 307 19.97 40.21 -26.12
N LYS A 308 21.15 39.90 -25.56
CA LYS A 308 22.40 40.63 -25.85
C LYS A 308 22.84 40.51 -27.30
N GLN A 309 22.73 39.32 -27.89
CA GLN A 309 23.03 39.13 -29.31
C GLN A 309 22.06 39.93 -30.18
N THR A 310 20.77 39.88 -29.88
CA THR A 310 19.73 40.65 -30.59
C THR A 310 19.95 42.16 -30.45
N SER A 311 20.38 42.66 -29.28
CA SER A 311 20.72 44.08 -29.13
C SER A 311 21.95 44.46 -29.95
N ASN A 312 22.95 43.59 -30.03
CA ASN A 312 24.14 43.83 -30.86
C ASN A 312 23.80 43.83 -32.35
N TYR A 313 23.00 42.87 -32.82
CA TYR A 313 22.52 42.84 -34.20
C TYR A 313 21.65 44.05 -34.54
N ARG A 314 20.78 44.49 -33.62
CA ARG A 314 20.00 45.72 -33.80
C ARG A 314 20.89 46.94 -33.96
N ARG A 315 21.91 47.05 -33.11
CA ARG A 315 22.87 48.15 -33.19
C ARG A 315 23.68 48.12 -34.49
N GLN A 316 24.10 46.94 -34.95
CA GLN A 316 24.76 46.78 -36.25
C GLN A 316 23.84 47.18 -37.40
N LEU A 317 22.56 46.83 -37.33
CA LEU A 317 21.57 47.22 -38.33
C LEU A 317 21.34 48.75 -38.33
N GLU A 318 21.27 49.39 -37.17
CA GLU A 318 21.19 50.85 -37.06
C GLU A 318 22.44 51.53 -37.64
N GLU A 319 23.64 50.98 -37.40
CA GLU A 319 24.89 51.47 -38.00
C GLU A 319 24.86 51.30 -39.54
N GLU A 320 24.41 50.16 -40.06
CA GLU A 320 24.26 49.91 -41.50
C GLU A 320 23.16 50.78 -42.15
N ASP A 321 22.05 51.04 -41.47
CA ASP A 321 20.98 51.92 -41.95
C ASP A 321 21.47 53.36 -42.09
N ILE A 322 22.27 53.84 -41.13
CA ILE A 322 22.91 55.17 -41.22
C ILE A 322 23.87 55.21 -42.42
N ASP A 323 24.67 54.17 -42.63
CA ASP A 323 25.57 54.08 -43.78
C ASP A 323 24.81 54.00 -45.11
N TYR A 324 23.68 53.29 -45.15
CA TYR A 324 22.81 53.19 -46.32
C TYR A 324 22.14 54.52 -46.64
N GLU A 325 21.68 55.26 -45.62
CA GLU A 325 21.10 56.59 -45.80
C GLU A 325 22.14 57.59 -46.33
N GLN A 326 23.36 57.58 -45.79
CA GLN A 326 24.48 58.36 -46.34
C GLN A 326 24.83 57.97 -47.78
N LEU A 327 24.78 56.67 -48.11
CA LEU A 327 25.03 56.19 -49.48
C LEU A 327 23.91 56.62 -50.43
N THR A 328 22.67 56.64 -49.96
CA THR A 328 21.50 57.09 -50.73
C THR A 328 21.57 58.59 -51.00
N GLU A 329 21.93 59.41 -50.01
CA GLU A 329 22.19 60.84 -50.22
C GLU A 329 23.31 61.08 -51.24
N ARG A 330 24.41 60.30 -51.16
CA ARG A 330 25.48 60.36 -52.17
C ARG A 330 25.00 59.93 -53.54
N PHE A 331 24.18 58.88 -53.62
CA PHE A 331 23.61 58.39 -54.87
C PHE A 331 22.70 59.43 -55.51
N ASP A 332 21.86 60.10 -54.72
CA ASP A 332 21.00 61.19 -55.20
C ASP A 332 21.81 62.41 -55.63
N SER A 333 22.89 62.76 -54.92
CA SER A 333 23.84 63.79 -55.36
C SER A 333 24.51 63.44 -56.69
N ILE A 334 24.95 62.19 -56.86
CA ILE A 334 25.52 61.69 -58.12
C ILE A 334 24.48 61.68 -59.23
N LYS A 335 23.23 61.28 -58.93
CA LYS A 335 22.12 61.27 -59.89
C LYS A 335 21.77 62.69 -60.34
N HIS A 336 21.76 63.66 -59.43
CA HIS A 336 21.61 65.08 -59.77
C HIS A 336 22.75 65.55 -60.68
N LYS A 337 24.02 65.30 -60.32
CA LYS A 337 25.17 65.64 -61.16
C LYS A 337 25.13 64.94 -62.53
N SER A 338 24.74 63.66 -62.58
CA SER A 338 24.59 62.91 -63.82
C SER A 338 23.47 63.47 -64.70
N SER A 339 22.35 63.91 -64.11
CA SER A 339 21.26 64.56 -64.84
C SER A 339 21.66 65.93 -65.39
N GLU A 340 22.50 66.67 -64.65
CA GLU A 340 23.06 67.95 -65.07
C GLU A 340 24.04 67.76 -66.23
N ILE A 341 24.97 66.81 -66.13
CA ILE A 341 25.88 66.43 -67.22
C ILE A 341 25.11 65.94 -68.45
N LYS A 342 24.04 65.15 -68.28
CA LYS A 342 23.18 64.73 -69.40
C LYS A 342 22.52 65.92 -70.09
N ARG A 343 22.01 66.89 -69.33
CA ARG A 343 21.45 68.14 -69.89
C ARG A 343 22.51 68.97 -70.61
N GLU A 344 23.72 69.04 -70.07
CA GLU A 344 24.87 69.71 -70.69
C GLU A 344 25.25 69.02 -72.02
N LEU A 345 25.30 67.68 -72.02
CA LEU A 345 25.57 66.88 -73.22
C LEU A 345 24.47 67.03 -74.27
N GLU A 346 23.20 66.98 -73.89
CA GLU A 346 22.08 67.22 -74.82
C GLU A 346 22.15 68.63 -75.41
N ARG A 347 22.52 69.63 -74.60
CA ARG A 347 22.72 71.01 -75.08
C ARG A 347 23.86 71.10 -76.09
N LEU A 348 25.02 70.51 -75.78
CA LEU A 348 26.17 70.47 -76.67
C LEU A 348 25.88 69.66 -77.94
N ASN A 349 25.13 68.56 -77.85
CA ASN A 349 24.73 67.77 -79.01
C ASN A 349 23.80 68.57 -79.92
N ASN A 350 22.79 69.23 -79.36
CA ASN A 350 21.91 70.12 -80.14
C ASN A 350 22.68 71.28 -80.79
N GLU A 351 23.72 71.80 -80.11
CA GLU A 351 24.59 72.83 -80.68
C GLU A 351 25.48 72.28 -81.79
N SER A 352 26.01 71.07 -81.64
CA SER A 352 26.75 70.34 -82.67
C SER A 352 25.88 70.06 -83.90
N ASP A 353 24.68 69.50 -83.72
CA ASP A 353 23.73 69.24 -84.81
C ASP A 353 23.35 70.52 -85.57
N ARG A 354 23.17 71.63 -84.83
CA ARG A 354 22.90 72.95 -85.41
C ARG A 354 24.10 73.46 -86.23
N LEU A 355 25.32 73.28 -85.74
CA LEU A 355 26.54 73.64 -86.47
C LEU A 355 26.73 72.77 -87.71
N GLU A 356 26.45 71.47 -87.62
CA GLU A 356 26.52 70.53 -88.74
C GLU A 356 25.49 70.90 -89.81
N GLN A 357 24.25 71.23 -89.44
CA GLN A 357 23.24 71.71 -90.37
C GLN A 357 23.67 73.02 -91.05
N GLN A 358 24.27 73.96 -90.31
CA GLN A 358 24.84 75.18 -90.89
C GLN A 358 26.01 74.89 -91.84
N ASN A 359 26.84 73.88 -91.55
CA ASN A 359 27.92 73.47 -92.44
C ASN A 359 27.38 72.85 -93.72
N ASN A 360 26.41 71.94 -93.63
CA ASN A 360 25.74 71.32 -94.78
C ASN A 360 25.08 72.37 -95.67
N GLU A 361 24.41 73.39 -95.10
CA GLU A 361 23.87 74.50 -95.88
C GLU A 361 24.94 75.33 -96.60
N ARG A 362 26.13 75.47 -95.99
CA ARG A 362 27.27 76.14 -96.63
C ARG A 362 27.87 75.28 -97.74
N GLU A 363 28.00 73.97 -97.53
CA GLU A 363 28.46 73.03 -98.56
C GLU A 363 27.50 72.97 -99.75
N ILE A 364 26.19 72.91 -99.52
CA ILE A 364 25.20 72.97 -100.61
C ILE A 364 25.31 74.28 -101.40
N ARG A 365 25.52 75.41 -100.70
CA ARG A 365 25.76 76.70 -101.36
C ARG A 365 27.05 76.69 -102.19
N TYR A 366 28.10 76.06 -101.68
CA TYR A 366 29.36 75.91 -102.37
C TYR A 366 29.22 75.04 -103.63
N CYS A 367 28.57 73.86 -103.53
CA CYS A 367 28.30 73.00 -104.68
C CYS A 367 27.50 73.72 -105.78
N ARG A 368 26.44 74.47 -105.42
CA ARG A 368 25.68 75.26 -106.40
C ARG A 368 26.56 76.28 -107.13
N LYS A 369 27.44 76.97 -106.40
CA LYS A 369 28.37 77.94 -106.99
C LYS A 369 29.44 77.27 -107.85
N TYR A 370 29.90 76.08 -107.48
CA TYR A 370 30.82 75.28 -108.29
C TYR A 370 30.19 74.84 -109.61
N ASP A 371 28.95 74.36 -109.58
CA ASP A 371 28.21 73.96 -110.79
C ASP A 371 27.98 75.15 -111.72
N GLU A 372 27.67 76.34 -111.19
CA GLU A 372 27.58 77.59 -111.97
C GLU A 372 28.91 77.92 -112.69
N ILE A 373 30.04 77.83 -111.98
CA ILE A 373 31.37 78.11 -112.56
C ILE A 373 31.75 77.07 -113.61
N ASN A 374 31.51 75.79 -113.35
CA ASN A 374 31.78 74.73 -114.32
C ASN A 374 30.90 74.87 -115.57
N SER A 375 29.65 75.30 -115.44
CA SER A 375 28.79 75.63 -116.59
C SER A 375 29.39 76.76 -117.43
N LEU A 376 29.89 77.82 -116.80
CA LEU A 376 30.58 78.92 -117.50
C LEU A 376 31.87 78.48 -118.19
N ILE A 377 32.65 77.58 -117.56
CA ILE A 377 33.88 77.04 -118.15
C ILE A 377 33.59 76.10 -119.30
N ASN A 378 32.53 75.30 -119.22
CA ASN A 378 32.09 74.48 -120.34
C ASN A 378 31.60 75.36 -121.51
N GLN A 379 30.84 76.43 -121.23
CA GLN A 379 30.46 77.42 -122.26
C GLN A 379 31.69 78.07 -122.91
N TYR A 380 32.71 78.44 -122.12
CA TYR A 380 33.97 78.98 -122.65
C TYR A 380 34.72 77.94 -123.50
N ASN A 381 34.85 76.70 -123.00
CA ASN A 381 35.54 75.61 -123.70
C ASN A 381 34.82 75.22 -125.00
N ASP A 382 33.49 75.35 -125.06
CA ASP A 382 32.70 75.11 -126.27
C ASP A 382 32.91 76.24 -127.31
N ILE A 383 32.98 77.50 -126.88
CA ILE A 383 33.38 78.63 -127.75
C ILE A 383 34.80 78.43 -128.29
N VAL A 384 35.75 77.99 -127.45
CA VAL A 384 37.13 77.70 -127.86
C VAL A 384 37.18 76.56 -128.88
N LYS A 385 36.36 75.50 -128.71
CA LYS A 385 36.26 74.41 -129.71
C LYS A 385 35.68 74.89 -131.05
N GLU A 386 34.74 75.83 -131.02
CA GLU A 386 34.14 76.43 -132.24
C GLU A 386 35.15 77.32 -132.99
N LEU A 387 36.01 78.06 -132.26
CA LEU A 387 37.10 78.87 -132.82
C LEU A 387 38.23 78.04 -133.46
N VAL A 388 38.47 76.81 -133.00
CA VAL A 388 39.53 75.92 -133.52
C VAL A 388 39.22 75.34 -134.91
N GLN A 389 37.98 75.47 -135.41
CA GLN A 389 37.59 75.00 -136.76
C GLN A 389 37.81 76.02 -137.89
N ASN A 390 38.12 77.28 -137.59
CA ASN A 390 38.38 78.30 -138.62
C ASN A 390 39.86 78.28 -139.07
N SER A 391 40.05 78.18 -140.39
CA SER A 391 41.35 77.93 -141.03
C SER A 391 42.40 79.04 -140.86
N ASP A 392 42.03 80.22 -140.38
CA ASP A 392 42.91 81.39 -140.27
C ASP A 392 43.56 81.59 -138.88
N VAL A 393 43.19 80.79 -137.87
CA VAL A 393 43.74 80.90 -136.50
C VAL A 393 44.91 79.92 -136.24
N LYS A 394 45.12 78.95 -137.15
CA LYS A 394 46.18 77.93 -137.05
C LYS A 394 47.60 78.47 -137.27
N GLN A 395 47.74 79.71 -137.73
CA GLN A 395 49.04 80.36 -137.96
C GLN A 395 49.54 81.22 -136.79
N TYR A 396 48.70 81.51 -135.79
CA TYR A 396 49.04 82.47 -134.72
C TYR A 396 49.06 81.91 -133.29
N ILE A 397 48.77 80.62 -133.09
CA ILE A 397 48.85 79.96 -131.76
C ILE A 397 49.70 78.70 -131.89
N GLY A 398 50.99 78.82 -131.57
CA GLY A 398 51.89 77.68 -131.43
C GLY A 398 51.62 76.91 -130.14
N ASN A 399 51.50 75.59 -130.25
CA ASN A 399 51.60 74.56 -129.19
C ASN A 399 51.16 74.88 -127.75
N GLU A 400 50.16 75.74 -127.53
CA GLU A 400 49.50 75.95 -126.25
C GLU A 400 47.99 75.74 -126.40
N SER A 401 47.45 74.82 -125.59
CA SER A 401 46.02 74.48 -125.60
C SER A 401 45.28 75.30 -124.54
N LEU A 402 44.37 76.17 -124.97
CA LEU A 402 43.51 77.04 -124.16
C LEU A 402 42.29 76.32 -123.56
N ILE A 403 42.49 75.12 -122.99
CA ILE A 403 41.41 74.42 -122.26
C ILE A 403 41.52 74.80 -120.79
N LEU A 404 40.49 75.48 -120.27
CA LEU A 404 40.39 75.79 -118.84
C LEU A 404 39.82 74.59 -118.09
N VAL A 405 40.55 74.13 -117.08
CA VAL A 405 40.08 73.14 -116.10
C VAL A 405 40.05 73.83 -114.74
N PHE A 406 38.88 73.88 -114.12
CA PHE A 406 38.73 74.42 -112.77
C PHE A 406 39.07 73.34 -111.74
N ASP A 407 40.26 73.42 -111.17
CA ASP A 407 40.61 72.64 -109.99
C ASP A 407 40.26 73.46 -108.75
N HIS A 408 39.42 72.87 -107.88
CA HIS A 408 38.90 73.51 -106.67
C HIS A 408 39.99 73.84 -105.62
N ASN A 409 41.25 73.49 -105.91
CA ASN A 409 42.41 73.81 -105.09
C ASN A 409 43.27 74.97 -105.61
N VAL A 410 42.73 75.77 -106.54
CA VAL A 410 43.43 76.92 -107.13
C VAL A 410 42.67 78.20 -106.80
N GLN A 411 43.08 78.90 -105.74
CA GLN A 411 42.70 80.31 -105.53
C GLN A 411 43.47 81.27 -106.45
N ASP A 412 44.45 80.78 -107.24
CA ASP A 412 45.19 81.63 -108.17
C ASP A 412 45.89 80.85 -109.30
N ILE A 413 45.59 81.20 -110.54
CA ILE A 413 45.85 80.47 -111.79
C ILE A 413 47.32 80.51 -112.28
N SER A 414 48.34 80.82 -111.44
CA SER A 414 49.64 81.21 -112.02
C SER A 414 50.97 80.65 -111.47
N ASN A 415 51.13 79.84 -110.38
CA ASN A 415 52.53 79.47 -109.97
C ASN A 415 52.87 78.29 -109.01
N THR A 416 51.99 77.35 -108.63
CA THR A 416 52.19 76.53 -107.39
C THR A 416 52.50 75.03 -107.57
N ARG A 417 53.04 74.62 -108.73
CA ARG A 417 53.45 73.23 -109.05
C ARG A 417 54.57 72.64 -108.16
N TYR A 418 55.27 73.44 -107.35
CA TYR A 418 56.52 73.01 -106.69
C TYR A 418 56.46 72.88 -105.16
N ARG A 419 55.35 73.24 -104.51
CA ARG A 419 55.29 73.40 -103.05
C ARG A 419 54.64 72.23 -102.29
N LEU A 420 53.83 71.41 -102.97
CA LEU A 420 53.00 70.36 -102.33
C LEU A 420 53.72 69.02 -102.10
N LYS A 421 54.89 68.79 -102.70
CA LYS A 421 55.65 67.53 -102.54
C LYS A 421 56.43 67.43 -101.22
N SER A 422 56.55 68.51 -100.41
CA SER A 422 57.35 68.53 -99.18
C SER A 422 56.54 68.45 -97.87
N LEU A 423 55.20 68.54 -97.91
CA LEU A 423 54.36 68.54 -96.71
C LEU A 423 53.74 67.16 -96.41
N LEU A 424 53.64 66.29 -97.41
CA LEU A 424 53.23 64.89 -97.25
C LEU A 424 54.18 64.06 -96.37
N THR A 425 55.42 64.51 -96.17
CA THR A 425 56.42 63.83 -95.32
C THR A 425 56.19 64.07 -93.82
N LYS A 426 55.43 65.10 -93.43
CA LYS A 426 55.13 65.41 -92.01
C LYS A 426 53.95 64.64 -91.43
N LEU A 427 53.18 63.95 -92.26
CA LEU A 427 51.92 63.30 -91.86
C LEU A 427 52.12 61.82 -91.43
N ALA A 428 53.30 61.24 -91.70
CA ALA A 428 53.64 59.86 -91.34
C ALA A 428 54.14 59.70 -89.89
N GLU A 429 54.56 60.80 -89.24
CA GLU A 429 55.14 60.78 -87.88
C GLU A 429 54.08 60.83 -86.77
N GLN A 430 52.82 61.19 -87.06
CA GLN A 430 51.74 61.21 -86.08
C GLN A 430 51.01 59.86 -85.92
N LEU A 431 51.19 58.92 -86.86
CA LEU A 431 50.49 57.62 -86.86
C LEU A 431 51.15 56.54 -85.95
N SER A 432 52.36 56.79 -85.43
CA SER A 432 53.05 55.85 -84.53
C SER A 432 52.76 56.04 -83.03
N GLU A 433 52.11 57.15 -82.64
CA GLU A 433 51.82 57.47 -81.24
C GLU A 433 50.53 56.80 -80.73
N ASP A 434 49.51 56.66 -81.59
CA ASP A 434 48.19 56.11 -81.23
C ASP A 434 48.19 54.58 -81.03
N VAL A 435 49.08 53.85 -81.72
CA VAL A 435 49.22 52.39 -81.58
C VAL A 435 49.75 52.01 -80.18
N ARG A 436 50.54 52.88 -79.55
CA ARG A 436 51.16 52.63 -78.25
C ARG A 436 50.23 52.92 -77.07
N GLN A 437 49.17 53.71 -77.25
CA GLN A 437 48.18 53.97 -76.18
C GLN A 437 47.14 52.85 -76.04
N LEU A 438 46.79 52.15 -77.13
CA LEU A 438 45.82 51.04 -77.10
C LEU A 438 46.37 49.75 -76.45
N GLU A 439 47.67 49.49 -76.55
CA GLU A 439 48.32 48.35 -75.89
C GLU A 439 48.38 48.50 -74.35
N SER A 440 48.32 49.73 -73.85
CA SER A 440 48.28 50.07 -72.41
C SER A 440 46.90 49.80 -71.77
N GLU A 441 45.81 49.84 -72.54
CA GLU A 441 44.46 49.62 -72.00
C GLU A 441 44.09 48.13 -71.95
N ILE A 442 44.63 47.32 -72.87
CA ILE A 442 44.43 45.87 -72.90
C ILE A 442 45.07 45.19 -71.68
N THR A 443 46.27 45.60 -71.29
CA THR A 443 46.97 45.04 -70.13
C THR A 443 46.30 45.38 -68.79
N ASN A 444 45.67 46.55 -68.66
CA ASN A 444 44.89 46.92 -67.47
C ASN A 444 43.58 46.12 -67.34
N LYS A 445 42.90 45.83 -68.47
CA LYS A 445 41.70 44.99 -68.48
C LYS A 445 42.01 43.52 -68.18
N GLU A 446 43.17 43.01 -68.60
CA GLU A 446 43.62 41.65 -68.27
C GLU A 446 43.92 41.46 -66.76
N ILE A 447 44.38 42.50 -66.08
CA ILE A 447 44.62 42.51 -64.62
C ILE A 447 43.30 42.56 -63.81
N GLU A 448 42.24 43.18 -64.34
CA GLU A 448 40.90 43.11 -63.72
C GLU A 448 40.27 41.70 -63.86
N ILE A 449 40.52 41.02 -64.98
CA ILE A 449 40.02 39.66 -65.24
C ILE A 449 40.69 38.62 -64.33
N THR A 450 41.97 38.77 -64.00
CA THR A 450 42.67 37.87 -63.06
C THR A 450 42.18 38.05 -61.62
N LYS A 451 41.94 39.30 -61.17
CA LYS A 451 41.36 39.57 -59.84
C LYS A 451 39.94 39.01 -59.67
N MET A 452 39.11 39.08 -60.71
CA MET A 452 37.76 38.49 -60.70
C MET A 452 37.78 36.96 -60.73
N LYS A 453 38.82 36.34 -61.32
CA LYS A 453 38.99 34.88 -61.32
C LYS A 453 39.42 34.33 -59.95
N GLU A 454 40.23 35.07 -59.20
CA GLU A 454 40.58 34.70 -57.82
C GLU A 454 39.37 34.80 -56.87
N ALA A 455 38.56 35.86 -56.97
CA ALA A 455 37.33 35.99 -56.17
C ALA A 455 36.28 34.89 -56.46
N VAL A 456 36.24 34.36 -57.70
CA VAL A 456 35.40 33.21 -58.08
C VAL A 456 35.99 31.88 -57.59
N GLY A 457 37.31 31.80 -57.40
CA GLY A 457 38.00 30.66 -56.80
C GLY A 457 37.64 30.47 -55.32
N ASP A 458 37.71 31.54 -54.54
CA ASP A 458 37.37 31.52 -53.11
C ASP A 458 35.90 31.15 -52.87
N LYS A 459 35.00 31.62 -53.76
CA LYS A 459 33.57 31.25 -53.72
C LYS A 459 33.31 29.81 -54.18
N LYS A 460 34.17 29.22 -55.01
CA LYS A 460 34.07 27.80 -55.42
C LYS A 460 34.50 26.83 -54.31
N GLU A 461 35.37 27.23 -53.40
CA GLU A 461 35.76 26.43 -52.23
C GLU A 461 34.73 26.46 -51.09
N GLU A 462 33.86 27.47 -51.02
CA GLU A 462 32.75 27.53 -50.04
C GLU A 462 31.59 26.57 -50.40
N ILE A 463 31.42 26.22 -51.67
CA ILE A 463 30.37 25.31 -52.16
C ILE A 463 30.43 23.91 -51.52
N PRO A 464 31.57 23.20 -51.46
CA PRO A 464 31.64 21.89 -50.81
C PRO A 464 31.44 21.96 -49.28
N ARG A 465 31.74 23.08 -48.63
CA ARG A 465 31.47 23.26 -47.18
C ARG A 465 29.97 23.43 -46.92
N LEU A 466 29.28 24.23 -47.75
CA LEU A 466 27.83 24.39 -47.67
C LEU A 466 27.09 23.10 -48.06
N SER A 467 27.57 22.37 -49.09
CA SER A 467 27.03 21.06 -49.48
C SER A 467 27.17 20.03 -48.35
N ASN A 468 28.33 19.94 -47.70
CA ASN A 468 28.51 19.04 -46.55
C ASN A 468 27.64 19.44 -45.35
N ASN A 469 27.37 20.73 -45.16
CA ASN A 469 26.48 21.19 -44.10
C ASN A 469 25.02 20.86 -44.41
N ILE A 470 24.60 20.94 -45.68
CA ILE A 470 23.29 20.48 -46.15
C ILE A 470 23.15 18.97 -45.92
N ASP A 471 24.13 18.14 -46.33
CA ASP A 471 24.10 16.69 -46.10
C ASP A 471 24.10 16.30 -44.61
N ARG A 472 24.65 17.15 -43.75
CA ARG A 472 24.61 16.97 -42.29
C ARG A 472 23.24 17.35 -41.73
N LEU A 473 22.64 18.43 -42.22
CA LEU A 473 21.30 18.86 -41.84
C LEU A 473 20.24 17.85 -42.31
N ASP A 474 20.37 17.29 -43.50
CA ASP A 474 19.46 16.25 -44.01
C ASP A 474 19.55 14.97 -43.16
N ARG A 475 20.75 14.54 -42.77
CA ARG A 475 20.92 13.41 -41.84
C ARG A 475 20.32 13.67 -40.46
N LEU A 476 20.41 14.90 -39.96
CA LEU A 476 19.78 15.29 -38.70
C LEU A 476 18.24 15.36 -38.82
N LEU A 477 17.72 15.75 -39.98
CA LEU A 477 16.29 15.74 -40.29
C LEU A 477 15.74 14.31 -40.37
N ASP A 478 16.47 13.38 -40.98
CA ASP A 478 16.09 11.97 -41.06
C ASP A 478 16.11 11.28 -39.69
N ASP A 479 17.11 11.58 -38.85
CA ASP A 479 17.17 11.08 -37.47
C ASP A 479 16.02 11.67 -36.62
N LYS A 480 15.72 12.97 -36.76
CA LYS A 480 14.58 13.59 -36.08
C LYS A 480 13.24 13.05 -36.55
N THR A 481 13.03 12.83 -37.85
CA THR A 481 11.79 12.25 -38.37
C THR A 481 11.63 10.79 -37.97
N SER A 482 12.71 10.02 -37.88
CA SER A 482 12.69 8.63 -37.36
C SER A 482 12.34 8.59 -35.87
N LYS A 483 12.91 9.48 -35.07
CA LYS A 483 12.55 9.64 -33.65
C LYS A 483 11.11 10.11 -33.46
N LEU A 484 10.61 11.03 -34.29
CA LEU A 484 9.20 11.44 -34.28
C LEU A 484 8.25 10.30 -34.66
N LYS A 485 8.60 9.46 -35.65
CA LYS A 485 7.82 8.25 -35.99
C LYS A 485 7.81 7.22 -34.87
N HIS A 486 8.95 7.02 -34.19
CA HIS A 486 9.00 6.15 -33.03
C HIS A 486 8.16 6.71 -31.87
N ASN A 487 8.30 8.00 -31.57
CA ASN A 487 7.54 8.67 -30.51
C ASN A 487 6.03 8.74 -30.78
N THR A 488 5.61 8.86 -32.04
CA THR A 488 4.18 8.80 -32.41
C THR A 488 3.64 7.37 -32.29
N GLY A 489 4.46 6.35 -32.59
CA GLY A 489 4.11 4.96 -32.33
C GLY A 489 3.99 4.62 -30.84
N THR A 490 4.94 5.09 -30.01
CA THR A 490 4.87 4.90 -28.56
C THR A 490 3.71 5.68 -27.94
N PHE A 491 3.45 6.91 -28.40
CA PHE A 491 2.26 7.67 -28.00
C PHE A 491 0.96 6.91 -28.33
N GLY A 492 0.85 6.31 -29.52
CA GLY A 492 -0.29 5.46 -29.87
C GLY A 492 -0.47 4.24 -28.95
N SER A 493 0.64 3.60 -28.53
CA SER A 493 0.57 2.49 -27.56
C SER A 493 0.19 2.94 -26.16
N ILE A 494 0.67 4.11 -25.72
CA ILE A 494 0.30 4.70 -24.42
C ILE A 494 -1.18 5.08 -24.43
N GLN A 495 -1.68 5.65 -25.53
CA GLN A 495 -3.08 6.04 -25.66
C GLN A 495 -4.02 4.82 -25.66
N GLN A 496 -3.60 3.68 -26.22
CA GLN A 496 -4.32 2.42 -26.10
C GLN A 496 -4.31 1.86 -24.67
N GLN A 497 -3.19 2.01 -23.94
CA GLN A 497 -3.11 1.62 -22.53
C GLN A 497 -3.97 2.52 -21.64
N GLU A 498 -4.00 3.83 -21.91
CA GLU A 498 -4.83 4.81 -21.21
C GLU A 498 -6.31 4.48 -21.38
N LEU A 499 -6.75 4.19 -22.62
CA LEU A 499 -8.12 3.74 -22.88
C LEU A 499 -8.46 2.41 -22.19
N ALA A 500 -7.50 1.47 -22.11
CA ALA A 500 -7.70 0.22 -21.41
C ALA A 500 -7.83 0.42 -19.88
N LEU A 501 -7.00 1.29 -19.31
CA LEU A 501 -7.06 1.69 -17.90
C LEU A 501 -8.37 2.42 -17.58
N GLU A 502 -8.83 3.32 -18.45
CA GLU A 502 -10.08 4.04 -18.26
C GLU A 502 -11.29 3.09 -18.25
N ASN A 503 -11.31 2.09 -19.14
CA ASN A 503 -12.33 1.03 -19.12
C ASN A 503 -12.26 0.15 -17.85
N GLN A 504 -11.06 -0.15 -17.35
CA GLN A 504 -10.87 -0.87 -16.09
C GLN A 504 -11.37 -0.05 -14.90
N LEU A 505 -11.01 1.23 -14.83
CA LEU A 505 -11.50 2.16 -13.80
C LEU A 505 -13.02 2.28 -13.82
N GLN A 506 -13.63 2.36 -15.00
CA GLN A 506 -15.09 2.40 -15.13
C GLN A 506 -15.75 1.11 -14.64
N THR A 507 -15.12 -0.05 -14.88
CA THR A 507 -15.60 -1.35 -14.37
C THR A 507 -15.50 -1.42 -12.85
N ILE A 508 -14.38 -0.96 -12.27
CA ILE A 508 -14.18 -0.90 -10.82
C ILE A 508 -15.18 0.05 -10.19
N TYR A 509 -15.38 1.25 -10.77
CA TYR A 509 -16.37 2.21 -10.29
C TYR A 509 -17.78 1.61 -10.25
N GLN A 510 -18.17 0.87 -11.29
CA GLN A 510 -19.46 0.19 -11.31
C GLN A 510 -19.56 -0.90 -10.24
N SER A 511 -18.49 -1.64 -9.97
CA SER A 511 -18.43 -2.65 -8.90
C SER A 511 -18.60 -2.02 -7.52
N VAL A 512 -17.87 -0.94 -7.24
CA VAL A 512 -17.95 -0.19 -5.97
C VAL A 512 -19.35 0.38 -5.77
N GLN A 513 -19.97 0.95 -6.81
CA GLN A 513 -21.35 1.44 -6.72
C GLN A 513 -22.35 0.33 -6.38
N ASN A 514 -22.17 -0.87 -6.94
CA ASN A 514 -23.03 -2.01 -6.63
C ASN A 514 -22.84 -2.49 -5.18
N GLU A 515 -21.62 -2.50 -4.66
CA GLU A 515 -21.34 -2.84 -3.26
C GLU A 515 -21.93 -1.82 -2.28
N ILE A 516 -21.77 -0.52 -2.58
CA ILE A 516 -22.39 0.56 -1.78
C ILE A 516 -23.91 0.34 -1.72
N HIS A 517 -24.57 0.09 -2.85
CA HIS A 517 -26.00 -0.19 -2.86
C HIS A 517 -26.36 -1.43 -2.02
N CYS A 518 -25.57 -2.51 -2.08
CA CYS A 518 -25.80 -3.71 -1.28
C CYS A 518 -25.66 -3.44 0.23
N LEU A 519 -24.66 -2.64 0.61
CA LEU A 519 -24.44 -2.23 2.00
C LEU A 519 -25.55 -1.31 2.51
N GLU A 520 -26.03 -0.38 1.68
CA GLU A 520 -27.18 0.47 2.03
C GLU A 520 -28.45 -0.35 2.26
N GLU A 521 -28.72 -1.35 1.43
CA GLU A 521 -29.87 -2.25 1.60
C GLU A 521 -29.76 -3.10 2.88
N LYS A 522 -28.55 -3.59 3.19
CA LYS A 522 -28.29 -4.29 4.47
C LYS A 522 -28.47 -3.37 5.67
N ARG A 523 -27.97 -2.13 5.62
CA ARG A 523 -28.15 -1.13 6.68
C ARG A 523 -29.62 -0.86 6.95
N LEU A 524 -30.41 -0.72 5.88
CA LEU A 524 -31.86 -0.47 5.98
C LEU A 524 -32.59 -1.64 6.64
N ARG A 525 -32.24 -2.89 6.28
CA ARG A 525 -32.76 -4.10 6.96
C ARG A 525 -32.42 -4.13 8.45
N VAL A 526 -31.17 -3.83 8.82
CA VAL A 526 -30.77 -3.77 10.24
C VAL A 526 -31.53 -2.68 11.00
N GLU A 527 -31.77 -1.53 10.38
CA GLU A 527 -32.56 -0.46 11.00
C GLU A 527 -34.03 -0.87 11.20
N GLU A 528 -34.63 -1.56 10.23
CA GLU A 528 -35.98 -2.12 10.34
C GLU A 528 -36.08 -3.18 11.43
N ASP A 529 -35.12 -4.09 11.51
CA ASP A 529 -35.10 -5.14 12.53
C ASP A 529 -34.84 -4.56 13.92
N GLY A 530 -33.98 -3.54 14.04
CA GLY A 530 -33.80 -2.79 15.28
C GLY A 530 -35.08 -2.07 15.75
N LYS A 531 -35.88 -1.53 14.82
CA LYS A 531 -37.21 -0.96 15.15
C LYS A 531 -38.18 -2.03 15.64
N LYS A 532 -38.20 -3.23 15.03
CA LYS A 532 -39.04 -4.35 15.48
C LYS A 532 -38.65 -4.80 16.89
N LEU A 533 -37.37 -4.99 17.14
CA LEU A 533 -36.88 -5.42 18.46
C LEU A 533 -37.27 -4.41 19.55
N LYS A 534 -37.17 -3.11 19.26
CA LYS A 534 -37.57 -2.07 20.21
C LYS A 534 -39.08 -2.08 20.50
N ILE A 535 -39.91 -2.38 19.50
CA ILE A 535 -41.36 -2.57 19.70
C ILE A 535 -41.62 -3.80 20.58
N GLU A 536 -40.91 -4.92 20.36
CA GLU A 536 -41.02 -6.13 21.18
C GLU A 536 -40.56 -5.90 22.63
N GLU A 537 -39.48 -5.14 22.84
CA GLU A 537 -39.02 -4.72 24.17
C GLU A 537 -40.06 -3.85 24.89
N ASP A 538 -40.64 -2.88 24.20
CA ASP A 538 -41.68 -2.00 24.75
C ASP A 538 -42.96 -2.80 25.10
N ASP A 539 -43.37 -3.75 24.26
CA ASP A 539 -44.50 -4.65 24.52
C ASP A 539 -44.24 -5.57 25.72
N PHE A 540 -43.02 -6.11 25.84
CA PHE A 540 -42.63 -6.93 26.97
C PHE A 540 -42.61 -6.14 28.29
N LEU A 541 -42.09 -4.90 28.26
CA LEU A 541 -42.13 -3.98 29.39
C LEU A 541 -43.56 -3.66 29.81
N GLN A 542 -44.47 -3.44 28.86
CA GLN A 542 -45.90 -3.25 29.16
C GLN A 542 -46.52 -4.49 29.80
N HIS A 543 -46.15 -5.68 29.34
CA HIS A 543 -46.62 -6.93 29.93
C HIS A 543 -46.14 -7.08 31.39
N ILE A 544 -44.86 -6.82 31.67
CA ILE A 544 -44.30 -6.83 33.03
C ILE A 544 -45.01 -5.80 33.91
N LEU A 545 -45.20 -4.57 33.44
CA LEU A 545 -45.88 -3.52 34.18
C LEU A 545 -47.33 -3.91 34.52
N THR A 546 -48.03 -4.55 33.59
CA THR A 546 -49.39 -5.04 33.81
C THR A 546 -49.43 -6.15 34.85
N TYR A 547 -48.49 -7.09 34.78
CA TYR A 547 -48.33 -8.15 35.77
C TYR A 547 -47.96 -7.61 37.16
N ALA A 548 -47.06 -6.63 37.24
CA ALA A 548 -46.70 -5.98 38.49
C ALA A 548 -47.91 -5.26 39.12
N LYS A 549 -48.75 -4.60 38.32
CA LYS A 549 -49.99 -3.97 38.79
C LYS A 549 -51.01 -4.99 39.31
N SER A 550 -51.20 -6.11 38.60
CA SER A 550 -52.13 -7.17 39.07
C SER A 550 -51.62 -7.82 40.35
N PHE A 551 -50.31 -8.05 40.47
CA PHE A 551 -49.68 -8.55 41.69
C PHE A 551 -49.82 -7.57 42.86
N GLN A 552 -49.65 -6.26 42.61
CA GLN A 552 -49.87 -5.23 43.63
C GLN A 552 -51.33 -5.22 44.11
N GLN A 553 -52.30 -5.35 43.20
CA GLN A 553 -53.71 -5.47 43.56
C GLN A 553 -53.99 -6.73 44.39
N TYR A 554 -53.41 -7.87 43.99
CA TYR A 554 -53.52 -9.12 44.75
C TYR A 554 -52.96 -8.96 46.18
N LYS A 555 -51.76 -8.38 46.31
CA LYS A 555 -51.16 -8.07 47.62
C LYS A 555 -52.06 -7.18 48.48
N LEU A 556 -52.69 -6.17 47.88
CA LEU A 556 -53.63 -5.29 48.58
C LEU A 556 -54.86 -6.06 49.08
N ASN A 557 -55.41 -6.96 48.26
CA ASN A 557 -56.55 -7.80 48.61
C ASN A 557 -56.20 -8.78 49.74
N VAL A 558 -55.04 -9.42 49.69
CA VAL A 558 -54.54 -10.29 50.77
C VAL A 558 -54.37 -9.50 52.06
N LYS A 559 -53.79 -8.29 52.00
CA LYS A 559 -53.63 -7.42 53.18
C LYS A 559 -54.99 -7.06 53.80
N LYS A 560 -55.98 -6.66 52.98
CA LYS A 560 -57.35 -6.41 53.45
C LYS A 560 -57.99 -7.67 54.06
N GLY A 561 -57.73 -8.85 53.47
CA GLY A 561 -58.19 -10.13 54.00
C GLY A 561 -57.61 -10.45 55.39
N ILE A 562 -56.30 -10.24 55.58
CA ILE A 562 -55.63 -10.40 56.87
C ILE A 562 -56.15 -9.39 57.89
N GLU A 563 -56.35 -8.12 57.51
CA GLU A 563 -56.91 -7.10 58.40
C GLU A 563 -58.34 -7.46 58.86
N ASN A 564 -59.18 -8.00 57.98
CA ASN A 564 -60.50 -8.50 58.34
C ASN A 564 -60.44 -9.72 59.27
N LEU A 565 -59.56 -10.69 58.99
CA LEU A 565 -59.32 -11.84 59.87
C LEU A 565 -58.86 -11.41 61.27
N ASN A 566 -57.94 -10.45 61.35
CA ASN A 566 -57.47 -9.89 62.62
C ASN A 566 -58.58 -9.18 63.38
N LYS A 567 -59.46 -8.44 62.70
CA LYS A 567 -60.63 -7.81 63.33
C LYS A 567 -61.61 -8.85 63.86
N ASN A 568 -61.86 -9.92 63.11
CA ASN A 568 -62.73 -11.01 63.55
C ASN A 568 -62.13 -11.73 64.77
N LEU A 569 -60.83 -12.06 64.73
CA LEU A 569 -60.10 -12.64 65.86
C LEU A 569 -60.14 -11.73 67.10
N GLN A 570 -60.00 -10.41 66.94
CA GLN A 570 -60.14 -9.48 68.06
C GLN A 570 -61.56 -9.47 68.63
N SER A 571 -62.58 -9.54 67.78
CA SER A 571 -63.97 -9.65 68.22
C SER A 571 -64.22 -10.96 68.97
N ASP A 572 -63.67 -12.07 68.49
CA ASP A 572 -63.79 -13.40 69.11
C ASP A 572 -63.06 -13.44 70.46
N ILE A 573 -61.86 -12.85 70.56
CA ILE A 573 -61.13 -12.69 71.82
C ILE A 573 -61.95 -11.85 72.81
N GLN A 574 -62.53 -10.73 72.38
CA GLN A 574 -63.39 -9.91 73.24
C GLN A 574 -64.63 -10.69 73.73
N HIS A 575 -65.21 -11.53 72.88
CA HIS A 575 -66.34 -12.39 73.25
C HIS A 575 -65.91 -13.48 74.26
N ILE A 576 -64.72 -14.09 74.08
CA ILE A 576 -64.16 -15.05 75.04
C ILE A 576 -63.84 -14.37 76.38
N ASP A 577 -63.26 -13.17 76.38
CA ASP A 577 -63.00 -12.39 77.60
C ASP A 577 -64.30 -12.02 78.34
N GLN A 578 -65.38 -11.72 77.60
CA GLN A 578 -66.71 -11.50 78.19
C GLN A 578 -67.27 -12.78 78.82
N ILE A 579 -67.09 -13.93 78.16
CA ILE A 579 -67.48 -15.24 78.72
C ILE A 579 -66.65 -15.54 79.97
N GLN A 580 -65.33 -15.34 79.96
CA GLN A 580 -64.48 -15.57 81.14
C GLN A 580 -64.88 -14.67 82.31
N LYS A 581 -65.20 -13.40 82.07
CA LYS A 581 -65.73 -12.51 83.12
C LYS A 581 -67.05 -13.00 83.71
N SER A 582 -67.95 -13.51 82.86
CA SER A 582 -69.23 -14.07 83.34
C SER A 582 -69.07 -15.36 84.16
N TYR A 583 -68.00 -16.13 83.93
CA TYR A 583 -67.66 -17.31 84.72
C TYR A 583 -66.98 -16.96 86.06
N THR A 584 -66.12 -15.93 86.09
CA THR A 584 -65.53 -15.44 87.36
C THR A 584 -66.56 -14.79 88.28
N ASP A 585 -67.57 -14.12 87.72
CA ASP A 585 -68.68 -13.53 88.51
C ASP A 585 -69.70 -14.58 88.99
N SER A 586 -69.56 -15.86 88.60
CA SER A 586 -70.43 -16.97 89.03
C SER A 586 -69.77 -17.88 90.09
N GLU A 587 -68.50 -17.64 90.45
CA GLU A 587 -67.77 -18.37 91.51
C GLU A 587 -67.51 -17.54 92.79
N GLU A 588 -67.99 -16.28 92.87
CA GLU A 588 -68.20 -15.52 94.12
C GLU A 588 -69.66 -15.63 94.58
#